data_AF-A0A3S1A5H9-F1
#
_entry.id   AF-A0A3S1A5H9-F1
#
_cell.length_a   1.000
_cell.length_b   1.000
_cell.length_c   1.000
_cell.angle_alpha   90.00
_cell.angle_beta   90.00
_cell.angle_gamma   90.00
#
_symmetry.space_group_name_H-M   'P 1'
#
loop_
_entity.id
_entity.type
_entity.pdbx_description
1 polymer ?
#
loop_
_entity_poly.entity_id
_entity_poly.type
_entity_poly.pdbx_seq_one_letter_code
_entity_poly.pdbx_strand_id
1 'polypeptide(L)'
;MNNQLYEQDFNLWRETIIQQIKEQRFRVKKDLEANPSFKNYLHEVISPAYTDARKLAIKESKNAKLGVRKPDESEYPLDFPFTLEQLLDEDFYGDVY
;
A
#
# COMPACT_ATOMS: atom_id res chain seq x y z
N MET A 1 -28.83 -11.62 8.65
CA MET A 1 -27.84 -11.29 7.61
C MET A 1 -26.72 -12.30 7.74
N ASN A 2 -26.35 -13.02 6.67
CA ASN A 2 -25.47 -14.18 6.79
C ASN A 2 -24.00 -13.73 6.90
N ASN A 3 -23.46 -13.67 8.13
CA ASN A 3 -22.09 -13.22 8.40
C ASN A 3 -21.04 -13.97 7.55
N GLN A 4 -21.32 -15.22 7.17
CA GLN A 4 -20.44 -16.04 6.34
C GLN A 4 -20.13 -15.43 4.97
N LEU A 5 -21.11 -14.78 4.32
CA LEU A 5 -20.90 -14.18 2.99
C LEU A 5 -20.04 -12.92 3.08
N TYR A 6 -20.26 -12.08 4.10
CA TYR A 6 -19.43 -10.90 4.35
C TYR A 6 -17.99 -11.27 4.70
N GLU A 7 -17.81 -12.29 5.53
CA GLU A 7 -16.49 -12.82 5.87
C GLU A 7 -15.78 -13.35 4.62
N GLN A 8 -16.49 -14.07 3.75
CA GLN A 8 -15.94 -14.55 2.49
C GLN A 8 -15.53 -13.41 1.55
N ASP A 9 -16.39 -12.41 1.33
CA ASP A 9 -16.09 -11.27 0.47
C ASP A 9 -14.92 -10.44 1.02
N PHE A 10 -14.88 -10.24 2.34
CA PHE A 10 -13.77 -9.55 3.01
C PHE A 10 -12.45 -10.30 2.83
N ASN A 11 -12.44 -11.62 3.03
CA ASN A 11 -11.24 -12.44 2.84
C ASN A 11 -10.76 -12.42 1.39
N LEU A 12 -11.68 -12.53 0.42
CA LEU A 12 -11.34 -12.43 -1.00
C LEU A 12 -10.75 -11.06 -1.36
N TRP A 13 -11.33 -9.98 -0.82
CA TRP A 13 -10.79 -8.63 -0.99
C TRP A 13 -9.38 -8.51 -0.41
N ARG A 14 -9.15 -9.02 0.81
CA ARG A 14 -7.84 -9.04 1.47
C ARG A 14 -6.81 -9.80 0.63
N GLU A 15 -7.15 -11.00 0.16
CA GLU A 15 -6.27 -11.81 -0.69
C GLU A 15 -5.93 -11.10 -2.00
N THR A 16 -6.92 -10.48 -2.64
CA THR A 16 -6.73 -9.74 -3.88
C THR A 16 -5.75 -8.58 -3.72
N ILE A 17 -5.90 -7.79 -2.65
CA ILE A 17 -5.01 -6.67 -2.35
C ILE A 17 -3.59 -7.17 -2.05
N ILE A 18 -3.45 -8.25 -1.27
CA ILE A 18 -2.15 -8.87 -0.98
C ILE A 18 -1.45 -9.31 -2.26
N GLN A 19 -2.16 -9.99 -3.17
CA GLN A 19 -1.60 -10.44 -4.45
C GLN A 19 -1.17 -9.27 -5.34
N GLN A 20 -1.97 -8.21 -5.41
CA GLN A 20 -1.62 -7.00 -6.17
C GLN A 20 -0.35 -6.34 -5.63
N ILE A 21 -0.21 -6.22 -4.30
CA ILE A 21 0.99 -5.66 -3.67
C ILE A 21 2.22 -6.52 -4.00
N LYS A 22 2.11 -7.84 -3.87
CA LYS A 22 3.21 -8.77 -4.20
C LYS A 22 3.65 -8.64 -5.66
N GLU A 23 2.69 -8.58 -6.58
CA GLU A 23 2.98 -8.45 -8.02
C GLU A 23 3.72 -7.15 -8.33
N GLN A 24 3.27 -6.01 -7.78
CA GLN A 24 3.92 -4.72 -8.00
C GLN A 24 5.34 -4.70 -7.43
N ARG A 25 5.55 -5.24 -6.23
CA ARG A 25 6.90 -5.36 -5.63
C ARG A 25 7.82 -6.24 -6.46
N PHE A 26 7.32 -7.37 -6.95
CA PHE A 26 8.09 -8.26 -7.81
C PHE A 26 8.53 -7.55 -9.10
N ARG A 27 7.63 -6.79 -9.75
CA ARG A 27 7.95 -6.01 -10.95
C ARG A 27 9.05 -4.98 -10.69
N VAL A 28 8.91 -4.18 -9.62
CA VAL A 28 9.94 -3.21 -9.23
C VAL A 28 11.27 -3.90 -8.98
N LYS A 29 11.29 -5.03 -8.27
CA LYS A 29 12.52 -5.79 -8.01
C LYS A 29 13.17 -6.28 -9.31
N LYS A 30 12.39 -6.79 -10.27
CA LYS A 30 12.88 -7.22 -11.58
C LYS A 30 13.48 -6.06 -12.38
N ASP A 31 12.85 -4.89 -12.35
CA ASP A 31 13.35 -3.70 -13.03
C ASP A 31 14.68 -3.22 -12.43
N LEU A 32 14.84 -3.30 -11.10
CA LEU A 32 16.09 -3.00 -10.40
C LEU A 32 17.20 -4.02 -10.66
N GLU A 33 16.85 -5.31 -10.77
CA GLU A 33 17.78 -6.38 -11.15
C GLU A 33 18.30 -6.16 -12.58
N ALA A 34 17.42 -5.76 -13.51
CA ALA A 34 17.78 -5.45 -14.89
C ALA A 34 18.57 -4.14 -15.03
N ASN A 35 18.30 -3.15 -14.18
CA ASN A 35 18.92 -1.82 -14.24
C ASN A 35 19.40 -1.35 -12.85
N PRO A 36 20.59 -1.78 -12.40
CA PRO A 36 21.08 -1.45 -11.05
C PRO A 36 21.19 0.06 -10.75
N SER A 37 21.33 0.90 -11.77
CA SER A 37 21.38 2.37 -11.63
C SER A 37 20.07 2.96 -11.10
N PHE A 38 18.93 2.29 -11.30
CA PHE A 38 17.63 2.75 -10.81
C PHE A 38 17.52 2.70 -9.28
N LYS A 39 18.39 1.96 -8.58
CA LYS A 39 18.43 1.97 -7.12
C LYS A 39 18.66 3.38 -6.56
N ASN A 40 19.55 4.15 -7.18
CA ASN A 40 19.82 5.52 -6.76
C ASN A 40 18.61 6.42 -7.00
N TYR A 41 17.90 6.20 -8.11
CA TYR A 41 16.72 6.97 -8.49
C TYR A 41 15.51 6.70 -7.58
N LEU A 42 15.38 5.49 -7.02
CA LEU A 42 14.29 5.16 -6.09
C LEU A 42 14.22 6.12 -4.90
N HIS A 43 15.37 6.51 -4.35
CA HIS A 43 15.41 7.46 -3.23
C HIS A 43 14.82 8.83 -3.59
N GLU A 44 14.90 9.23 -4.86
CA GLU A 44 14.37 10.51 -5.34
C GLU A 44 12.86 10.44 -5.60
N VAL A 45 12.36 9.29 -6.08
CA VAL A 45 10.96 9.16 -6.51
C VAL A 45 10.00 8.63 -5.45
N ILE A 46 10.49 8.03 -4.36
CA ILE A 46 9.62 7.47 -3.31
C ILE A 46 8.81 8.57 -2.61
N SER A 47 9.43 9.69 -2.25
CA SER A 47 8.74 10.80 -1.59
C SER A 47 7.59 11.38 -2.44
N PRO A 48 7.78 11.76 -3.72
CA PRO A 48 6.67 12.23 -4.54
C PRO A 48 5.63 11.13 -4.80
N ALA A 49 6.04 9.88 -5.03
CA ALA A 49 5.10 8.76 -5.20
C ALA A 49 4.23 8.53 -3.96
N TYR A 50 4.83 8.61 -2.75
CA TYR A 50 4.10 8.51 -1.49
C TYR A 50 3.14 9.68 -1.30
N THR A 51 3.58 10.90 -1.63
CA THR A 51 2.73 12.10 -1.54
C THR A 51 1.45 11.94 -2.36
N ASP A 52 1.56 11.38 -3.57
CA ASP A 52 0.40 11.11 -4.42
C ASP A 52 -0.44 9.94 -3.92
N ALA A 53 0.19 8.87 -3.44
CA ALA A 53 -0.51 7.75 -2.79
C ALA A 53 -1.31 8.20 -1.56
N ARG A 54 -0.75 9.10 -0.74
CA ARG A 54 -1.41 9.70 0.44
C ARG A 54 -2.66 10.48 0.03
N LYS A 55 -2.57 11.34 -1.00
CA LYS A 55 -3.73 12.09 -1.52
C LYS A 55 -4.83 11.15 -1.99
N LEU A 56 -4.48 10.09 -2.72
CA LEU A 56 -5.43 9.08 -3.19
C LEU A 56 -6.10 8.36 -2.02
N ALA A 57 -5.32 7.90 -1.04
CA ALA A 57 -5.84 7.20 0.14
C ALA A 57 -6.82 8.07 0.95
N ILE A 58 -6.50 9.35 1.16
CA ILE A 58 -7.40 10.32 1.82
C ILE A 58 -8.68 10.54 1.00
N LYS A 59 -8.55 10.68 -0.32
CA LYS A 59 -9.71 10.89 -1.21
C LYS A 59 -10.65 9.68 -1.18
N GLU A 60 -10.11 8.47 -1.26
CA GLU A 60 -10.91 7.25 -1.25
C GLU A 60 -11.51 6.94 0.12
N SER A 61 -10.82 7.25 1.23
CA SER A 61 -11.37 7.05 2.57
C SER A 61 -12.59 7.92 2.84
N LYS A 62 -12.67 9.12 2.26
CA LYS A 62 -13.87 9.99 2.31
C LYS A 62 -15.10 9.30 1.71
N ASN A 63 -14.90 8.42 0.73
CA ASN A 63 -15.96 7.66 0.07
C ASN A 63 -16.41 6.42 0.86
N ALA A 64 -15.78 6.09 1.99
CA ALA A 64 -16.12 4.90 2.77
C ALA A 64 -17.60 4.91 3.23
N LYS A 65 -18.23 3.73 3.22
CA LYS A 65 -19.64 3.49 3.55
C LYS A 65 -19.76 2.39 4.61
N LEU A 66 -20.98 2.09 5.04
CA LEU A 66 -21.29 0.93 5.89
C LEU A 66 -20.57 0.89 7.25
N GLY A 67 -20.46 2.04 7.91
CA GLY A 67 -19.85 2.12 9.26
C GLY A 67 -18.33 2.00 9.27
N VAL A 68 -17.68 1.96 8.10
CA VAL A 68 -16.22 2.02 8.00
C VAL A 68 -15.74 3.38 8.49
N ARG A 69 -14.77 3.35 9.40
CA ARG A 69 -14.12 4.54 9.96
C ARG A 69 -13.50 5.38 8.83
N LYS A 70 -13.68 6.70 8.92
CA LYS A 70 -13.02 7.69 8.07
C LYS A 70 -11.93 8.38 8.89
N PRO A 71 -10.65 8.02 8.70
CA PRO A 71 -9.56 8.68 9.40
C PRO A 71 -9.49 10.17 9.02
N ASP A 72 -9.06 11.00 9.96
CA ASP A 72 -8.68 12.38 9.69
C ASP A 72 -7.41 12.43 8.82
N GLU A 73 -7.23 13.50 8.05
CA GLU A 73 -6.05 13.66 7.19
C GLU A 73 -4.73 13.67 7.97
N SER A 74 -4.75 14.14 9.21
CA SER A 74 -3.58 14.16 10.10
C SER A 74 -3.12 12.76 10.54
N GLU A 75 -3.97 11.75 10.41
CA GLU A 75 -3.63 10.36 10.74
C GLU A 75 -2.79 9.67 9.65
N TYR A 76 -2.75 10.26 8.46
CA TYR A 76 -1.89 9.80 7.38
C TYR A 76 -0.52 10.45 7.51
N PRO A 77 0.57 9.69 7.68
CA PRO A 77 1.92 10.25 7.79
C PRO A 77 2.21 11.22 6.65
N LEU A 78 2.86 12.35 6.96
CA LEU A 78 3.22 13.34 5.94
C LEU A 78 4.37 12.85 5.08
N ASP A 79 5.31 12.15 5.71
CA ASP A 79 6.48 11.56 5.07
C ASP A 79 6.34 10.03 4.98
N PHE A 80 7.04 9.44 4.02
CA PHE A 80 7.06 8.00 3.83
C PHE A 80 7.59 7.30 5.08
N PRO A 81 6.80 6.46 5.78
CA PRO A 81 7.13 5.98 7.12
C PRO A 81 7.98 4.70 7.15
N PHE A 82 8.42 4.20 5.99
CA PHE A 82 9.12 2.92 5.88
C PHE A 82 10.51 3.09 5.26
N THR A 83 11.37 2.10 5.42
CA THR A 83 12.66 2.05 4.71
C THR A 83 12.50 1.50 3.29
N LEU A 84 13.53 1.67 2.46
CA LEU A 84 13.54 1.08 1.11
C LEU A 84 13.50 -0.45 1.16
N GLU A 85 14.20 -1.04 2.13
CA GLU A 85 14.21 -2.48 2.36
C GLU A 85 12.82 -2.99 2.70
N GLN A 86 12.09 -2.29 3.59
CA GLN A 86 10.70 -2.62 3.92
C GLN A 86 9.75 -2.44 2.73
N LEU A 87 9.96 -1.42 1.90
CA LEU A 87 9.14 -1.19 0.71
C LEU A 87 9.24 -2.34 -0.29
N LEU A 88 10.45 -2.91 -0.44
CA LEU A 88 10.78 -3.96 -1.40
C LEU A 88 10.67 -5.38 -0.82
N ASP A 89 10.43 -5.51 0.47
CA ASP A 89 10.17 -6.79 1.13
C ASP A 89 8.79 -7.31 0.73
N GLU A 90 8.73 -8.52 0.17
CA GLU A 90 7.49 -9.12 -0.31
C GLU A 90 6.50 -9.38 0.83
N ASP A 91 7.00 -9.70 2.03
CA ASP A 91 6.19 -10.12 3.16
C ASP A 91 5.94 -8.99 4.17
N PHE A 92 6.38 -7.76 3.86
CA PHE A 92 6.13 -6.59 4.70
C PHE A 92 4.78 -5.93 4.40
N TYR A 93 3.84 -5.94 5.35
CA TYR A 93 2.52 -5.29 5.19
C TYR A 93 2.26 -4.16 6.18
N GLY A 94 3.31 -3.67 6.84
CA GLY A 94 3.22 -2.74 7.96
C GLY A 94 2.86 -3.44 9.27
N ASP A 95 3.18 -2.80 10.40
CA ASP A 95 2.77 -3.30 11.71
C ASP A 95 1.25 -3.19 11.84
N VAL A 96 0.58 -4.34 11.92
CA VAL A 96 -0.83 -4.44 12.24
C VAL A 96 -0.95 -4.28 13.76
N TYR A 97 -1.07 -3.04 14.24
CA TYR A 97 -1.50 -2.75 15.63
C TYR A 97 -3.01 -2.92 15.78
#